data_AF-A0A2V9IWB8-F1
#
_entry.id   AF-A0A2V9IWB8-F1
#
_cell.length_a   1.000
_cell.length_b   1.000
_cell.length_c   1.000
_cell.angle_alpha   90.00
_cell.angle_beta   90.00
_cell.angle_gamma   90.00
#
_symmetry.space_group_name_H-M   'P 1'
#
loop_
_entity.id
_entity.type
_entity.pdbx_description
1 polymer ?
#
loop_
_entity_poly.entity_id
_entity_poly.type
_entity_poly.pdbx_seq_one_letter_code
_entity_poly.pdbx_strand_id
1 'polypeptide(L)'
;MYNWNVLNRFTHLELIAAMWPRAVCIEFGEQDITTTAEWHARAWAQVEDFARAWDASDRIVLDRFNGPHEIHGVLTFQFLDKWVRPAGASERSSLP
;
A
#
# COMPACT_ATOMS: atom_id res chain seq x y z
N MET A 1 10.28 19.69 7.91
CA MET A 1 9.66 18.35 7.87
C MET A 1 8.15 18.54 8.01
N TYR A 2 7.38 18.39 6.93
CA TYR A 2 5.94 18.73 6.93
C TYR A 2 5.03 17.61 7.45
N ASN A 3 5.56 16.44 7.78
CA ASN A 3 4.80 15.23 8.16
C ASN A 3 5.10 14.70 9.56
N TRP A 4 5.89 15.39 10.38
CA TRP A 4 6.16 14.95 11.75
C TRP A 4 4.85 14.91 12.57
N ASN A 5 4.67 13.85 13.35
CA ASN A 5 3.54 13.66 14.25
C ASN A 5 2.15 13.58 13.58
N VAL A 6 2.08 13.19 12.30
CA VAL A 6 0.80 13.12 11.56
C VAL A 6 -0.22 12.17 12.19
N LEU A 7 0.24 11.10 12.87
CA LEU A 7 -0.62 10.13 13.54
C LEU A 7 -1.33 10.66 14.79
N ASN A 8 -0.99 11.86 15.27
CA ASN A 8 -1.76 12.56 16.29
C ASN A 8 -3.01 13.29 15.73
N ARG A 9 -3.18 13.33 14.41
CA ARG A 9 -4.34 13.96 13.77
C ARG A 9 -5.10 13.04 12.82
N PHE A 10 -4.39 12.12 12.17
CA PHE A 10 -4.98 11.20 11.20
C PHE A 10 -4.58 9.77 11.55
N THR A 11 -5.56 8.88 11.49
CA THR A 11 -5.37 7.44 11.58
C THR A 11 -4.69 6.89 10.32
N HIS A 12 -4.13 5.68 10.40
CA HIS A 12 -3.61 4.98 9.21
C HIS A 12 -4.68 4.82 8.11
N LEU A 13 -5.94 4.60 8.50
CA LEU A 13 -7.06 4.47 7.57
C LEU A 13 -7.30 5.76 6.78
N GLU A 14 -7.31 6.91 7.46
CA GLU A 14 -7.47 8.22 6.81
C GLU A 14 -6.30 8.54 5.87
N LEU A 15 -5.08 8.15 6.23
CA LEU A 15 -3.91 8.32 5.37
C LEU A 15 -3.97 7.44 4.12
N ILE A 16 -4.44 6.19 4.23
CA ILE A 16 -4.68 5.31 3.08
C ILE A 16 -5.79 5.87 2.21
N ALA A 17 -6.91 6.28 2.81
CA ALA A 17 -8.03 6.89 2.10
C ALA A 17 -7.63 8.15 1.32
N ALA A 18 -6.77 8.99 1.90
CA ALA A 18 -6.26 10.21 1.25
C ALA A 18 -5.40 9.95 0.00
N MET A 19 -5.01 8.71 -0.27
CA MET A 19 -4.33 8.37 -1.53
C MET A 19 -5.29 8.32 -2.72
N TRP A 20 -6.57 8.03 -2.50
CA TRP A 20 -7.58 7.98 -3.56
C TRP A 20 -7.60 9.29 -4.39
N PRO A 21 -7.62 9.23 -5.74
CA PRO A 21 -7.76 8.05 -6.61
C PRO A 21 -6.44 7.40 -7.06
N ARG A 22 -5.31 7.81 -6.48
CA ARG A 22 -4.00 7.20 -6.76
C ARG A 22 -3.94 5.81 -6.12
N ALA A 23 -3.21 4.91 -6.77
CA ALA A 23 -2.93 3.60 -6.22
C ALA A 23 -1.93 3.69 -5.04
N VAL A 24 -2.06 2.79 -4.09
CA VAL A 24 -1.18 2.67 -2.91
C VAL A 24 -0.95 1.19 -2.59
N CYS A 25 0.28 0.85 -2.18
CA CYS A 25 0.67 -0.48 -1.72
C CYS A 25 1.04 -0.38 -0.24
N ILE A 26 0.45 -1.25 0.58
CA ILE A 26 0.70 -1.36 2.01
C ILE A 26 1.38 -2.69 2.25
N GLU A 27 2.49 -2.68 2.99
CA GLU A 27 3.25 -3.88 3.31
C GLU A 27 3.11 -4.22 4.80
N PHE A 28 3.06 -5.52 5.14
CA PHE A 28 2.98 -6.01 6.51
C PHE A 28 3.72 -7.35 6.69
N GLY A 29 4.70 -7.37 7.59
CA GLY A 29 5.37 -8.58 8.05
C GLY A 29 4.66 -9.19 9.26
N GLU A 30 4.25 -10.46 9.18
CA GLU A 30 3.44 -11.11 10.22
C GLU A 30 4.11 -11.24 11.60
N GLN A 31 5.44 -11.15 11.65
CA GLN A 31 6.23 -11.22 12.88
C GLN A 31 6.73 -9.83 13.32
N ASP A 32 6.29 -8.76 12.67
CA ASP A 32 6.57 -7.40 13.11
C ASP A 32 5.86 -7.12 14.44
N ILE A 33 6.63 -6.73 15.45
CA ILE A 33 6.15 -6.45 16.81
C ILE A 33 5.76 -4.98 17.03
N THR A 34 5.93 -4.13 16.02
CA THR A 34 5.55 -2.70 16.08
C THR A 34 4.04 -2.52 16.19
N THR A 35 3.29 -3.43 15.58
CA THR A 35 1.82 -3.51 15.60
C THR A 35 1.42 -4.97 15.84
N THR A 36 0.15 -5.23 16.15
CA THR A 36 -0.34 -6.61 16.33
C THR A 36 -1.05 -7.10 15.07
N ALA A 37 -1.01 -8.42 14.83
CA ALA A 37 -1.75 -9.05 13.74
C ALA A 37 -3.26 -8.77 13.82
N GLU A 38 -3.83 -8.71 15.03
CA GLU A 38 -5.24 -8.36 15.25
C GLU A 38 -5.55 -6.91 14.82
N TRP A 39 -4.68 -5.97 15.16
CA TRP A 39 -4.81 -4.58 14.73
C TRP A 39 -4.78 -4.47 13.21
N HIS A 40 -3.84 -5.16 12.55
CA HIS A 40 -3.75 -5.21 11.09
C HIS A 40 -5.01 -5.80 10.46
N ALA A 41 -5.52 -6.92 10.96
CA ALA A 41 -6.73 -7.54 10.44
C ALA A 41 -7.94 -6.60 10.53
N ARG A 42 -8.12 -5.94 11.68
CA ARG A 42 -9.20 -4.96 11.89
C ARG A 42 -9.04 -3.72 11.00
N ALA A 43 -7.83 -3.21 10.82
CA ALA A 43 -7.58 -2.07 9.95
C ALA A 43 -7.83 -2.45 8.49
N TRP A 44 -7.35 -3.61 8.05
CA TRP A 44 -7.52 -4.07 6.68
C TRP A 44 -8.99 -4.29 6.31
N ALA A 45 -9.82 -4.85 7.20
CA ALA A 45 -11.25 -4.98 6.96
C ALA A 45 -11.93 -3.62 6.66
N GLN A 46 -11.55 -2.57 7.40
CA GLN A 46 -12.06 -1.21 7.14
C GLN A 46 -11.53 -0.62 5.82
N VAL A 47 -10.29 -0.95 5.45
CA VAL A 47 -9.72 -0.59 4.13
C VAL A 47 -10.51 -1.24 3.01
N GLU A 48 -10.81 -2.53 3.14
CA GLU A 48 -11.60 -3.26 2.14
C GLU A 48 -13.02 -2.68 2.01
N ASP A 49 -13.64 -2.26 3.12
CA ASP A 49 -14.97 -1.65 3.09
C ASP A 49 -15.00 -0.38 2.23
N PHE A 50 -14.11 0.58 2.48
CA PHE A 50 -14.09 1.80 1.68
C PHE A 50 -13.52 1.57 0.28
N ALA A 51 -12.59 0.62 0.11
CA ALA A 51 -12.05 0.29 -1.21
C ALA A 51 -13.14 -0.28 -2.12
N ARG A 52 -14.02 -1.15 -1.61
CA ARG A 52 -15.19 -1.63 -2.36
C ARG A 52 -16.17 -0.51 -2.66
N ALA A 53 -16.45 0.36 -1.69
CA ALA A 53 -17.40 1.45 -1.86
C ALA A 53 -16.95 2.47 -2.92
N TRP A 54 -15.64 2.63 -3.14
CA TRP A 54 -15.06 3.55 -4.11
C TRP A 54 -14.65 2.91 -5.43
N ASP A 55 -14.91 1.62 -5.64
CA ASP A 55 -14.39 0.85 -6.78
C ASP A 55 -12.86 0.97 -6.91
N ALA A 56 -12.18 0.87 -5.76
CA ALA A 56 -10.75 1.08 -5.58
C ALA A 56 -9.99 -0.21 -5.19
N SER A 57 -10.68 -1.36 -5.14
CA SER A 57 -10.12 -2.61 -4.63
C SER A 57 -8.87 -3.07 -5.39
N ASP A 58 -8.69 -2.66 -6.65
CA ASP A 58 -7.51 -3.02 -7.44
C ASP A 58 -6.35 -2.01 -7.31
N ARG A 59 -6.61 -0.85 -6.70
CA ARG A 59 -5.69 0.28 -6.47
C ARG A 59 -5.09 0.30 -5.08
N ILE A 60 -5.77 -0.31 -4.09
CA ILE A 60 -5.29 -0.41 -2.71
C ILE A 60 -4.82 -1.84 -2.48
N VAL A 61 -3.51 -2.04 -2.46
CA VAL A 61 -2.89 -3.36 -2.50
C VAL A 61 -2.23 -3.68 -1.16
N LEU A 62 -2.42 -4.92 -0.66
CA LEU A 62 -1.73 -5.45 0.51
C LEU A 62 -0.65 -6.44 0.09
N ASP A 63 0.58 -6.18 0.52
CA ASP A 63 1.69 -7.14 0.51
C ASP A 63 1.89 -7.68 1.92
N ARG A 64 1.36 -8.88 2.20
CA ARG A 64 1.50 -9.55 3.48
C ARG A 64 2.51 -10.69 3.34
N PHE A 65 3.53 -10.69 4.19
CA PHE A 65 4.59 -11.68 4.14
C PHE A 65 4.92 -12.25 5.52
N ASN A 66 5.43 -13.49 5.54
CA ASN A 66 5.88 -14.12 6.77
C ASN A 66 7.33 -13.72 7.06
N GLY A 67 7.53 -12.71 7.88
CA GLY A 67 8.85 -12.21 8.24
C GLY A 67 8.81 -11.17 9.37
N PRO A 68 10.00 -10.76 9.85
CA PRO A 68 10.15 -9.81 10.95
C PRO A 68 9.88 -8.37 10.50
N HIS A 69 10.26 -7.39 11.34
CA HIS A 69 10.26 -5.97 10.98
C HIS A 69 11.33 -5.67 9.90
N GLU A 70 10.91 -5.67 8.63
CA GLU A 70 11.78 -5.40 7.48
C GLU A 70 10.99 -4.83 6.30
N ILE A 71 11.73 -4.42 5.26
CA ILE A 71 11.18 -4.09 3.95
C ILE A 71 11.42 -5.30 3.05
N HIS A 72 10.37 -6.06 2.76
CA HIS A 72 10.38 -7.25 1.90
C HIS A 72 10.36 -6.87 0.42
N GLY A 73 9.50 -5.92 0.02
CA GLY A 73 9.54 -5.28 -1.30
C GLY A 73 9.25 -6.16 -2.52
N VAL A 74 8.83 -7.41 -2.37
CA VAL A 74 8.61 -8.34 -3.51
C VAL A 74 7.40 -7.94 -4.35
N LEU A 75 6.23 -7.69 -3.74
CA LEU A 75 5.03 -7.32 -4.50
C LEU A 75 5.10 -5.90 -5.04
N THR A 76 5.95 -5.05 -4.44
CA THR A 76 6.18 -3.67 -4.87
C THR A 76 6.54 -3.58 -6.35
N PHE A 77 7.35 -4.49 -6.89
CA PHE A 77 7.70 -4.48 -8.32
C PHE A 77 6.48 -4.66 -9.22
N GLN A 78 5.57 -5.57 -8.88
CA GLN A 78 4.33 -5.79 -9.63
C GLN A 78 3.39 -4.58 -9.52
N PHE A 79 3.32 -3.96 -8.34
CA PHE A 79 2.57 -2.73 -8.13
C PHE A 79 3.10 -1.57 -9.00
N LEU A 80 4.41 -1.36 -9.02
CA LEU A 80 5.06 -0.32 -9.82
C LEU A 80 4.83 -0.55 -11.32
N ASP A 81 4.92 -1.80 -11.77
CA ASP A 81 4.64 -2.17 -13.16
C ASP A 81 3.20 -1.85 -13.57
N LYS A 82 2.23 -2.12 -12.70
CA LYS A 82 0.81 -1.86 -12.98
C LYS A 82 0.46 -0.37 -12.93
N TRP A 83 0.96 0.37 -11.94
CA TRP A 83 0.41 1.68 -11.58
C TRP A 83 1.35 2.87 -11.80
N VAL A 84 2.65 2.66 -11.89
CA VAL A 84 3.65 3.74 -11.96
C VAL A 84 4.37 3.75 -13.30
N ARG A 85 4.63 2.58 -13.89
CA ARG A 85 5.33 2.46 -15.17
C ARG A 85 4.57 3.25 -16.25
N PRO A 86 5.22 4.23 -16.91
CA PRO A 86 4.58 4.99 -17.97
C PRO A 86 4.16 4.08 -19.13
N ALA A 87 3.00 4.36 -19.73
CA ALA A 87 2.44 3.57 -20.83
C ALA A 87 3.31 3.50 -22.12
N GLY A 88 4.47 4.15 -22.17
CA GLY A 88 5.45 4.07 -23.27
C GLY A 88 6.87 3.66 -22.82
N ALA A 89 7.03 3.13 -21.61
CA ALA A 89 8.35 2.72 -21.12
C ALA A 89 8.89 1.45 -21.80
N SER A 90 8.02 0.55 -22.29
CA SER A 90 8.47 -0.62 -23.06
C SER A 90 8.95 -0.23 -24.46
N GLU A 91 8.35 0.78 -25.09
CA GLU A 91 8.72 1.23 -26.45
C GLU A 91 10.13 1.85 -26.50
N ARG A 92 10.57 2.52 -25.43
CA ARG A 92 11.91 3.11 -25.33
C ARG A 92 13.03 2.10 -25.09
N SER A 93 12.71 0.89 -24.63
CA SER A 93 13.69 -0.19 -24.46
C SER A 93 13.99 -0.94 -25.77
N SER A 94 13.19 -0.71 -26.81
CA SER A 94 13.29 -1.33 -28.14
C SER A 94 13.89 -0.42 -29.21
N LEU A 95 14.37 0.77 -28.83
CA LEU A 95 15.16 1.63 -29.73
C LEU A 95 16.65 1.22 -29.62
N PRO A 96 17.33 0.98 -30.77
CA PRO A 96 18.73 0.54 -30.81
C PRO A 96 19.71 1.59 -30.25
#